data_AF-A0A1M3GX23-F1
#
_entry.id   AF-A0A1M3GX23-F1
#
_cell.length_a   1.000
_cell.length_b   1.000
_cell.length_c   1.000
_cell.angle_alpha   90.00
_cell.angle_beta   90.00
_cell.angle_gamma   90.00
#
_symmetry.space_group_name_H-M   'P 1'
#
loop_
_entity.id
_entity.type
_entity.pdbx_description
1 polymer ?
#
loop_
_entity_poly.entity_id
_entity_poly.type
_entity_poly.pdbx_seq_one_letter_code
_entity_poly.pdbx_strand_id
1 'polypeptide(L)' 'MTYLTIPDELDKRLAALAAKAHVSKDEYALQALEEFLEDQEDYLQALEISQRIERGEEKTIPYTEVLRQYENEHSPH' A
#
# COMPACT_ATOMS: atom_id res chain seq x y z
N MET A 1 -14.88 9.17 19.03
CA MET A 1 -13.62 9.07 19.79
C MET A 1 -13.34 7.62 20.08
N THR A 2 -12.32 7.09 19.44
CA THR A 2 -11.83 5.72 19.61
C THR A 2 -10.65 5.75 20.56
N TYR A 3 -10.61 4.85 21.54
CA TYR A 3 -9.50 4.76 22.50
C TYR A 3 -8.82 3.40 22.32
N LEU A 4 -7.50 3.43 22.18
CA LEU A 4 -6.67 2.25 22.02
C LEU A 4 -5.74 2.15 23.23
N THR A 5 -5.64 0.96 23.79
CA THR A 5 -4.59 0.65 24.77
C THR A 5 -3.41 0.07 24.01
N ILE A 6 -2.31 0.81 23.98
CA ILE A 6 -1.08 0.40 23.30
C ILE A 6 -0.02 -0.03 24.33
N PRO A 7 0.78 -1.07 24.06
CA PRO A 7 1.88 -1.46 24.93
C PRO A 7 2.93 -0.34 25.06
N ASP A 8 3.57 -0.24 26.23
CA ASP A 8 4.58 0.79 26.53
C ASP A 8 5.72 0.86 25.50
N GLU A 9 6.14 -0.30 24.97
CA GLU A 9 7.18 -0.35 23.95
C GLU A 9 6.74 0.32 22.64
N LEU A 10 5.49 0.08 22.22
CA LEU A 10 4.93 0.68 21.03
C LEU A 10 4.74 2.19 21.22
N ASP A 11 4.28 2.62 22.39
CA ASP A 11 4.13 4.03 22.73
C ASP A 11 5.46 4.79 22.61
N LYS A 12 6.55 4.22 23.16
CA LYS A 12 7.89 4.79 23.07
C LYS A 12 8.38 4.88 21.62
N ARG A 13 8.11 3.86 20.81
CA ARG A 13 8.48 3.85 19.38
C ARG A 13 7.72 4.93 18.61
N LEU A 14 6.42 5.06 18.82
CA LEU A 14 5.60 6.11 18.20
C LEU A 14 6.09 7.50 18.60
N ALA A 15 6.38 7.73 19.89
CA ALA A 15 6.92 9.00 20.36
C ALA A 15 8.25 9.36 19.70
N ALA A 16 9.16 8.38 19.56
CA ALA A 16 10.47 8.60 18.93
C ALA A 16 10.37 8.90 17.43
N LEU A 17 9.44 8.25 16.73
CA LEU A 17 9.22 8.49 15.30
C LEU A 17 8.53 9.84 15.05
N ALA A 18 7.49 10.16 15.83
CA ALA A 18 6.81 11.44 15.78
C ALA A 18 7.77 12.62 16.01
N ALA A 19 8.68 12.49 16.99
CA ALA A 19 9.71 13.50 17.26
C ALA A 19 10.65 13.73 16.07
N LYS A 20 11.00 12.69 15.32
CA LYS A 20 11.82 12.81 14.09
C LYS A 20 11.04 13.44 12.94
N ALA A 21 9.74 13.19 12.86
CA ALA A 21 8.84 13.76 11.86
C ALA A 21 8.37 15.18 12.22
N HIS A 22 8.75 15.71 13.40
CA HIS A 22 8.33 17.02 13.90
C HIS A 22 6.81 17.20 14.02
N VAL A 23 6.08 16.11 14.31
CA VAL A 23 4.62 16.09 14.52
C VAL A 23 4.29 15.53 15.90
N SER A 24 3.05 15.71 16.35
CA SER A 24 2.61 15.09 17.61
C SER A 24 2.50 13.56 17.47
N LYS A 25 2.55 12.85 18.59
CA LYS A 25 2.42 11.40 18.61
C LYS A 25 1.08 10.94 18.05
N ASP A 26 0.01 11.67 18.35
CA ASP A 26 -1.35 11.33 17.92
C ASP A 26 -1.52 11.55 16.41
N GLU A 27 -0.98 12.63 15.86
CA GLU A 27 -0.94 12.87 14.40
C GLU A 27 -0.12 11.80 13.70
N TYR A 28 1.06 11.46 14.22
CA TYR A 28 1.91 10.41 13.64
C TYR A 28 1.24 9.04 13.69
N ALA A 29 0.58 8.71 14.80
CA ALA A 29 -0.14 7.44 14.94
C ALA A 29 -1.31 7.35 13.96
N LEU A 30 -2.05 8.46 13.76
CA LEU A 30 -3.13 8.51 12.79
C LEU A 30 -2.60 8.29 11.37
N GLN A 31 -1.57 9.04 10.96
CA GLN A 31 -0.95 8.90 9.64
C GLN A 31 -0.43 7.47 9.41
N ALA A 32 0.27 6.90 10.39
CA ALA A 32 0.80 5.53 10.27
C ALA A 32 -0.31 4.47 10.17
N LEU A 33 -1.48 4.71 10.78
CA LEU A 33 -2.64 3.83 10.63
C LEU A 33 -3.29 3.97 9.25
N GLU A 34 -3.40 5.19 8.73
CA GLU A 34 -3.91 5.44 7.38
C GLU A 34 -3.01 4.75 6.33
N GLU A 35 -1.70 5.00 6.38
CA GLU A 35 -0.73 4.37 5.49
C GLU A 35 -0.76 2.83 5.59
N PHE A 36 -0.84 2.29 6.81
CA PHE A 36 -0.94 0.84 6.99
C PHE A 36 -2.22 0.25 6.38
N LEU A 37 -3.35 0.96 6.48
CA LEU A 37 -4.61 0.50 5.90
C LEU A 37 -4.55 0.53 4.37
N GLU A 38 -4.03 1.62 3.78
CA GLU A 38 -3.85 1.74 2.32
C GLU A 38 -2.96 0.62 1.79
N ASP A 39 -1.78 0.41 2.39
CA ASP A 39 -0.85 -0.65 1.99
C ASP A 39 -1.48 -2.04 2.09
N GLN A 40 -2.28 -2.29 3.13
CA GLN A 40 -2.92 -3.58 3.34
C GLN A 40 -4.09 -3.80 2.37
N GLU A 41 -4.85 -2.77 2.06
CA GLU A 41 -5.91 -2.84 1.07
C GLU A 41 -5.33 -3.14 -0.32
N ASP A 42 -4.28 -2.42 -0.72
CA ASP A 42 -3.57 -2.66 -1.98
C ASP A 42 -2.98 -4.07 -2.05
N TYR A 43 -2.34 -4.54 -0.97
CA TYR A 43 -1.82 -5.90 -0.89
C TYR A 43 -2.91 -6.96 -1.06
N LEU A 44 -4.04 -6.80 -0.36
CA LEU A 44 -5.15 -7.75 -0.43
C LEU A 44 -5.80 -7.77 -1.82
N GLN A 45 -5.97 -6.60 -2.45
CA GLN A 45 -6.47 -6.51 -3.82
C GLN A 45 -5.52 -7.21 -4.80
N ALA A 46 -4.22 -6.95 -4.69
CA ALA A 46 -3.21 -7.60 -5.54
C ALA A 46 -3.22 -9.13 -5.36
N LEU A 47 -3.34 -9.60 -4.11
CA LEU A 47 -3.43 -11.02 -3.80
C LEU A 47 -4.68 -11.66 -4.42
N GLU A 48 -5.85 -11.02 -4.30
CA GLU A 48 -7.09 -11.51 -4.91
C GLU A 48 -6.96 -11.63 -6.43
N ILE A 49 -6.43 -10.59 -7.09
CA ILE A 49 -6.20 -10.59 -8.54
C ILE A 49 -5.23 -11.72 -8.92
N SER A 50 -4.13 -11.89 -8.18
CA SER A 50 -3.16 -12.95 -8.44
C SER A 50 -3.81 -14.34 -8.37
N GLN A 51 -4.67 -14.58 -7.37
CA GLN A 51 -5.39 -15.85 -7.26
C GLN A 51 -6.38 -16.06 -8.41
N ARG A 52 -7.05 -15.01 -8.88
CA ARG A 52 -7.96 -15.09 -10.03
C ARG A 52 -7.19 -15.40 -11.32
N ILE A 53 -5.99 -14.85 -11.51
CA ILE A 53 -5.10 -15.20 -12.62
C ILE A 53 -4.73 -16.69 -12.55
N GLU A 54 -4.32 -17.19 -11.39
CA GLU A 54 -3.99 -18.62 -11.22
C GLU A 54 -5.17 -19.55 -11.53
N ARG A 55 -6.39 -19.13 -11.21
CA ARG A 55 -7.62 -19.86 -11.56
C ARG A 55 -8.05 -19.70 -13.03
N GLY A 56 -7.38 -18.85 -13.81
CA GLY A 56 -7.76 -18.53 -15.18
C GLY A 56 -9.03 -17.67 -15.30
N GLU A 57 -9.41 -17.00 -14.22
CA GLU A 57 -10.59 -16.12 -14.13
C GLU A 57 -10.27 -14.67 -14.50
N GLU A 58 -9.01 -14.37 -14.82
CA GLU A 58 -8.57 -13.06 -15.27
C GLU A 58 -7.97 -13.06 -16.67
N LYS A 59 -8.23 -11.97 -17.40
CA LYS A 59 -7.67 -11.78 -18.73
C LYS A 59 -6.25 -11.23 -18.60
N THR A 60 -5.26 -12.03 -18.95
CA THR A 60 -3.86 -11.60 -19.01
C THR A 60 -3.42 -11.38 -20.44
N ILE A 61 -2.58 -10.37 -20.68
CA ILE A 61 -1.84 -10.22 -21.93
C ILE A 61 -0.37 -10.58 -21.70
N PRO A 62 0.32 -11.22 -22.67
CA PRO A 62 1.73 -11.53 -22.54
C PRO A 62 2.55 -10.23 -22.50
N TYR A 63 3.67 -10.27 -21.77
CA TYR A 63 4.57 -9.11 -21.61
C TYR A 63 5.00 -8.47 -22.94
N THR A 64 5.22 -9.27 -23.98
CA THR A 64 5.58 -8.78 -25.31
C THR A 64 4.50 -7.90 -25.94
N GLU A 65 3.23 -8.15 -25.63
CA GLU A 65 2.11 -7.35 -26.13
C GLU A 65 1.99 -6.03 -25.37
N VAL A 66 2.24 -6.05 -24.04
CA VAL A 66 2.31 -4.84 -23.22
C VAL A 66 3.35 -3.86 -23.76
N LEU A 67 4.57 -4.35 -24.05
CA LEU A 67 5.64 -3.52 -24.60
C LEU A 67 5.26 -2.90 -25.95
N ARG A 68 4.66 -3.69 -26.84
CA ARG A 68 4.20 -3.20 -28.14
C ARG A 68 3.15 -2.08 -27.98
N GLN A 69 2.21 -2.21 -27.05
CA GLN A 69 1.22 -1.17 -26.77
C GLN A 69 1.88 0.11 -26.24
N TYR A 70 2.79 -0.03 -25.28
CA TYR A 70 3.53 1.09 -24.71
C TYR A 70 4.36 1.85 -25.76
N GLU A 71 5.08 1.11 -26.63
CA GLU A 71 5.86 1.67 -27.73
C GLU A 71 4.97 2.43 -28.72
N ASN A 72 3.80 1.88 -29.07
CA ASN A 72 2.84 2.52 -29.97
C ASN A 72 2.21 3.80 -29.37
N GLU A 73 2.01 3.86 -28.06
CA GLU A 73 1.44 5.03 -27.37
C GLU A 73 2.45 6.17 -27.18
N HIS A 74 3.73 5.84 -26.96
CA HIS A 74 4.77 6.82 -26.60
C HIS A 74 5.74 7.16 -27.73
N SER A 75 5.68 6.44 -28.85
CA SER A 75 6.41 6.76 -30.07
C SER A 75 5.43 6.73 -31.26
N PRO A 76 4.66 7.82 -31.49
CA PRO A 76 3.85 7.91 -32.69
C PRO A 76 4.81 8.01 -33.88
N HIS A 77 4.92 6.91 -34.62
CA HIS A 77 5.42 6.96 -36.00
C HIS A 77 4.36 7.55 -36.91
#